data_AF-A0A2L0V3D5-F1
#
_entry.id   AF-A0A2L0V3D5-F1
#
_cell.length_a   1.000
_cell.length_b   1.000
_cell.length_c   1.000
_cell.angle_alpha   90.00
_cell.angle_beta   90.00
_cell.angle_gamma   90.00
#
_symmetry.space_group_name_H-M   'P 1'
#
loop_
_entity.id
_entity.type
_entity.pdbx_description
1 polymer ?
#
loop_
_entity_poly.entity_id
_entity_poly.type
_entity_poly.pdbx_seq_one_letter_code
_entity_poly.pdbx_strand_id
1 'polypeptide(L)'
;ISKDGQTREHALLAYTLGVRQLIVAINKMDTTKWSEDRYNEIIKETSNFIKKVGYNPKTVPFVPISGFNGDNMIDNSPNCPWYKGWEKETKTKTTGKTLLEAIDAIDPP
;
A
#
# COMPACT_ATOMS: atom_id res chain seq x y z
N ILE A 1 -7.07 12.61 0.15
CA ILE A 1 -5.80 12.80 0.91
C ILE A 1 -5.50 14.29 1.02
N SER A 2 -5.41 14.82 2.25
CA SER A 2 -5.21 16.26 2.51
C SER A 2 -3.95 16.81 1.82
N LYS A 3 -4.00 18.08 1.39
CA LYS A 3 -2.87 18.78 0.73
C LYS A 3 -1.72 19.07 1.70
N ASP A 4 -2.05 19.33 2.95
CA ASP A 4 -1.10 19.58 4.05
C ASP A 4 -0.96 18.34 4.97
N GLY A 5 -1.34 17.17 4.45
CA GLY A 5 -1.34 15.93 5.21
C GLY A 5 0.06 15.35 5.39
N GLN A 6 0.35 14.86 6.60
CA GLN A 6 1.61 14.21 6.98
C GLN A 6 2.03 13.05 6.05
N THR A 7 1.08 12.32 5.46
CA THR A 7 1.36 11.30 4.44
C THR A 7 2.21 11.83 3.29
N ARG A 8 2.02 13.11 2.93
CA ARG A 8 2.74 13.71 1.82
C ARG A 8 4.16 14.09 2.18
N GLU A 9 4.31 14.70 3.34
CA GLU A 9 5.59 15.11 3.88
C GLU A 9 6.50 13.90 4.12
N HIS A 10 5.98 12.83 4.76
CA HIS A 10 6.75 11.62 4.98
C HIS A 10 7.19 10.93 3.68
N ALA A 11 6.32 10.84 2.67
CA ALA A 11 6.70 10.26 1.38
C ALA A 11 7.77 11.09 0.68
N LEU A 12 7.66 12.42 0.72
CA LEU A 12 8.67 13.32 0.16
C LEU A 12 10.02 13.17 0.87
N LEU A 13 10.03 13.18 2.20
CA LEU A 13 11.23 13.02 3.01
C LEU A 13 11.90 11.66 2.79
N ALA A 14 11.13 10.57 2.74
CA ALA A 14 11.67 9.25 2.44
C ALA A 14 12.36 9.23 1.07
N TYR A 15 11.73 9.85 0.06
CA TYR A 15 12.29 9.91 -1.29
C TYR A 15 13.56 10.78 -1.36
N THR A 16 13.61 11.92 -0.67
CA THR A 16 14.81 12.78 -0.66
C THR A 16 15.99 12.11 0.06
N LEU A 17 15.72 11.29 1.07
CA LEU A 17 16.73 10.49 1.78
C LEU A 17 17.20 9.24 1.02
N GLY A 18 16.68 8.99 -0.18
CA GLY A 18 17.11 7.87 -1.03
C GLY A 18 16.33 6.57 -0.83
N VAL A 19 15.24 6.57 -0.06
CA VAL A 19 14.36 5.39 0.09
C VAL A 19 13.53 5.24 -1.19
N ARG A 20 13.89 4.26 -2.04
CA ARG A 20 13.26 4.01 -3.34
C ARG A 20 12.15 2.95 -3.30
N GLN A 21 12.11 2.12 -2.27
CA GLN A 21 11.10 1.10 -2.09
C GLN A 21 10.04 1.55 -1.08
N LEU A 22 8.77 1.46 -1.45
CA LEU A 22 7.64 1.93 -0.67
C LEU A 22 6.54 0.88 -0.68
N ILE A 23 5.92 0.66 0.48
CA ILE A 23 4.71 -0.16 0.64
C ILE A 23 3.63 0.76 1.22
N VAL A 24 2.41 0.68 0.69
CA VAL A 24 1.26 1.44 1.19
C VAL A 24 0.28 0.48 1.86
N ALA A 25 0.25 0.51 3.19
CA ALA A 25 -0.76 -0.18 3.97
C ALA A 25 -1.98 0.74 4.18
N ILE A 26 -3.14 0.37 3.62
CA ILE A 26 -4.41 1.08 3.79
C ILE A 26 -5.08 0.54 5.05
N ASN A 27 -4.84 1.21 6.17
CA ASN A 27 -5.28 0.76 7.49
C ASN A 27 -6.73 1.18 7.83
N LYS A 28 -7.29 0.53 8.86
CA LYS A 28 -8.66 0.73 9.40
C LYS A 28 -9.78 0.40 8.41
N MET A 29 -9.56 -0.57 7.53
CA MET A 29 -10.56 -1.00 6.54
C MET A 29 -11.83 -1.61 7.18
N ASP A 30 -11.73 -2.09 8.43
CA ASP A 30 -12.87 -2.51 9.24
C ASP A 30 -13.86 -1.35 9.49
N THR A 31 -13.36 -0.13 9.68
CA THR A 31 -14.20 1.06 9.91
C THR A 31 -14.98 1.51 8.67
N THR A 32 -14.54 1.08 7.48
CA THR A 32 -15.21 1.34 6.20
C THR A 32 -15.95 0.10 5.68
N LYS A 33 -16.19 -0.88 6.57
CA LYS A 33 -16.88 -2.15 6.26
C LYS A 33 -16.25 -2.89 5.08
N TRP A 34 -14.93 -2.79 4.93
CA TRP A 34 -14.18 -3.43 3.84
C TRP A 34 -14.70 -3.05 2.43
N SER A 35 -15.11 -1.79 2.25
CA SER A 35 -15.58 -1.28 0.96
C SER A 35 -14.48 -1.27 -0.11
N GLU A 36 -14.72 -1.99 -1.20
CA GLU A 36 -13.84 -2.03 -2.39
C GLU A 36 -13.75 -0.65 -3.05
N ASP A 37 -14.87 0.05 -3.19
CA ASP A 37 -14.91 1.40 -3.79
C ASP A 37 -14.03 2.38 -3.01
N ARG A 38 -14.11 2.33 -1.67
CA ARG A 38 -13.28 3.18 -0.81
C ARG A 38 -11.80 2.85 -0.93
N TYR A 39 -11.46 1.57 -0.99
CA TYR A 39 -10.10 1.11 -1.22
C TYR A 39 -9.56 1.61 -2.58
N ASN A 40 -10.33 1.45 -3.65
CA ASN A 40 -9.96 1.88 -5.00
C ASN A 40 -9.82 3.40 -5.12
N GLU A 41 -10.67 4.18 -4.44
CA GLU A 41 -10.54 5.63 -4.33
C GLU A 41 -9.21 6.01 -3.67
N ILE A 42 -8.89 5.39 -2.53
CA ILE A 42 -7.64 5.65 -1.80
C ILE A 42 -6.42 5.27 -2.65
N ILE A 43 -6.43 4.14 -3.36
CA ILE A 43 -5.34 3.77 -4.27
C ILE A 43 -5.16 4.83 -5.34
N LYS A 44 -6.24 5.28 -5.98
CA LYS A 44 -6.18 6.26 -7.07
C LYS A 44 -5.57 7.57 -6.58
N GLU A 45 -6.01 8.08 -5.43
CA GLU A 45 -5.46 9.30 -4.85
C GLU A 45 -3.98 9.13 -4.44
N THR A 46 -3.66 8.03 -3.77
CA THR A 46 -2.31 7.76 -3.27
C THR A 46 -1.32 7.54 -4.41
N SER A 47 -1.71 6.79 -5.44
CA SER A 47 -0.92 6.54 -6.65
C SER A 47 -0.58 7.84 -7.37
N ASN A 48 -1.57 8.72 -7.54
CA ASN A 48 -1.35 10.04 -8.14
C ASN A 48 -0.40 10.89 -7.29
N PHE A 49 -0.48 10.75 -5.97
CA PHE A 49 0.36 11.50 -5.05
C PHE A 49 1.81 11.01 -5.06
N ILE A 50 2.06 9.72 -4.85
CA ILE A 50 3.43 9.15 -4.82
C ILE A 50 4.13 9.29 -6.18
N LYS A 51 3.37 9.29 -7.29
CA LYS A 51 3.89 9.62 -8.62
C LYS A 51 4.42 11.04 -8.72
N LYS A 52 3.77 12.01 -8.06
CA LYS A 52 4.27 13.40 -8.00
C LYS A 52 5.50 13.55 -7.13
N VAL A 53 5.64 12.72 -6.09
CA VAL A 53 6.84 12.67 -5.25
C VAL A 53 8.04 12.10 -6.02
N GLY A 54 7.80 11.13 -6.90
CA GLY A 54 8.83 10.52 -7.75
C GLY A 54 8.84 8.99 -7.74
N TYR A 55 7.98 8.35 -6.94
CA TYR A 55 7.82 6.90 -6.96
C TYR A 55 7.06 6.43 -8.20
N ASN A 56 7.36 5.22 -8.69
CA ASN A 56 6.54 4.55 -9.69
C ASN A 56 5.40 3.78 -8.99
N PRO A 57 4.12 4.13 -9.17
CA PRO A 57 3.03 3.42 -8.49
C PRO A 57 2.97 1.92 -8.79
N LYS A 58 3.49 1.47 -9.94
CA LYS A 58 3.53 0.05 -10.31
C LYS A 58 4.51 -0.77 -9.45
N THR A 59 5.49 -0.13 -8.83
CA THR A 59 6.47 -0.80 -7.97
C THR A 59 6.04 -0.81 -6.50
N VAL A 60 4.84 -0.31 -6.18
CA VAL A 60 4.37 -0.08 -4.80
C VAL A 60 3.19 -0.99 -4.50
N PRO A 61 3.35 -1.97 -3.59
CA PRO A 61 2.23 -2.76 -3.09
C PRO A 61 1.21 -1.89 -2.33
N PHE A 62 -0.07 -2.11 -2.60
CA PHE A 62 -1.19 -1.56 -1.84
C PHE A 62 -1.90 -2.69 -1.09
N VAL A 63 -1.89 -2.65 0.24
CA VAL A 63 -2.43 -3.73 1.09
C VAL A 63 -3.55 -3.16 1.96
N PRO A 64 -4.81 -3.60 1.80
CA PRO A 64 -5.89 -3.24 2.72
C PRO A 64 -5.72 -4.03 4.01
N ILE A 65 -5.55 -3.37 5.15
CA ILE A 65 -5.32 -4.02 6.44
C ILE A 65 -6.28 -3.50 7.53
N SER A 66 -6.40 -4.29 8.59
CA SER A 66 -6.81 -3.78 9.91
C SER A 66 -5.73 -4.12 10.92
N GLY A 67 -4.94 -3.11 11.32
CA GLY A 67 -3.91 -3.33 12.35
C GLY A 67 -4.47 -3.68 13.72
N PHE A 68 -5.75 -3.39 13.98
CA PHE A 68 -6.41 -3.72 15.25
C PHE A 68 -6.90 -5.17 15.27
N ASN A 69 -7.53 -5.64 14.19
CA ASN A 69 -8.07 -7.00 14.09
C ASN A 69 -7.08 -8.02 13.51
N GLY A 70 -5.96 -7.56 12.95
CA GLY A 70 -4.93 -8.41 12.35
C GLY A 70 -5.16 -8.77 10.88
N ASP A 71 -6.24 -8.30 10.26
CA ASP A 71 -6.59 -8.60 8.86
C ASP A 71 -5.49 -8.19 7.87
N ASN A 72 -5.08 -9.14 7.01
CA ASN A 72 -4.02 -8.99 6.00
C ASN A 72 -2.66 -8.53 6.55
N MET A 73 -2.42 -8.65 7.86
CA MET A 73 -1.13 -8.37 8.47
C MET A 73 -0.15 -9.52 8.19
N ILE A 74 -0.53 -10.73 8.62
CA ILE A 74 0.24 -11.97 8.46
C ILE A 74 -0.56 -12.97 7.64
N ASP A 75 -1.84 -13.16 8.00
CA ASP A 75 -2.77 -14.05 7.31
C ASP A 75 -3.77 -13.29 6.45
N ASN A 76 -4.22 -13.93 5.37
CA ASN A 76 -5.23 -13.36 4.47
C ASN A 76 -6.60 -13.25 5.15
N SER A 77 -7.22 -12.08 5.03
CA SER A 77 -8.52 -11.79 5.63
C SER A 77 -9.68 -12.39 4.82
N PRO A 78 -10.67 -13.01 5.48
CA PRO A 78 -11.93 -13.39 4.85
C PRO A 78 -12.88 -12.20 4.62
N ASN A 79 -12.60 -11.04 5.21
CA ASN A 79 -13.51 -9.88 5.22
C ASN A 79 -13.49 -9.08 3.90
N CYS A 80 -12.50 -9.30 3.04
CA CYS A 80 -12.36 -8.64 1.74
C CYS A 80 -12.19 -9.65 0.58
N PRO A 81 -13.23 -10.43 0.23
CA PRO A 81 -13.14 -11.45 -0.82
C PRO A 81 -12.88 -10.87 -2.23
N TRP A 82 -13.18 -9.58 -2.42
CA TRP A 82 -12.88 -8.82 -3.62
C TRP A 82 -11.36 -8.58 -3.81
N TYR A 83 -10.60 -8.50 -2.72
CA TYR A 83 -9.16 -8.28 -2.78
C TYR A 83 -8.44 -9.53 -3.27
N LYS A 84 -7.78 -9.44 -4.44
CA LYS A 84 -7.06 -10.55 -5.06
C LYS A 84 -5.57 -10.58 -4.72
N GLY A 85 -5.09 -9.59 -3.98
CA GLY A 85 -3.69 -9.40 -3.66
C GLY A 85 -3.14 -8.10 -4.22
N TRP A 86 -1.97 -7.71 -3.74
CA TRP A 86 -1.17 -6.63 -4.28
C TRP A 86 -0.26 -7.16 -5.39
N GLU A 87 0.15 -6.25 -6.27
CA GLU A 87 1.14 -6.53 -7.31
C GLU A 87 2.26 -5.49 -7.23
N LYS A 88 3.50 -5.94 -7.46
CA LYS A 88 4.71 -5.12 -7.54
C LYS A 88 5.46 -5.47 -8.82
N GLU A 89 5.61 -4.51 -9.72
CA GLU A 89 6.39 -4.64 -10.96
C GLU A 89 7.76 -3.98 -10.77
N THR A 90 8.82 -4.78 -10.57
CA THR A 90 10.22 -4.30 -10.65
C THR A 90 10.90 -4.91 -11.89
N LYS A 91 12.00 -5.64 -11.73
CA LYS A 91 12.57 -6.47 -12.81
C LYS A 91 11.69 -7.69 -13.06
N THR A 92 11.03 -8.18 -12.01
CA THR A 92 10.07 -9.29 -12.03
C THR A 92 8.75 -8.82 -11.43
N LYS A 93 7.65 -9.38 -11.94
CA LYS A 93 6.33 -9.17 -11.33
C LYS A 93 6.21 -10.08 -10.12
N THR A 94 5.95 -9.48 -8.95
CA THR A 94 5.73 -10.20 -7.70
C THR A 94 4.33 -9.88 -7.19
N THR A 95 3.66 -10.85 -6.59
CA THR A 95 2.32 -10.71 -6.03
C THR A 95 2.26 -11.31 -4.64
N GLY A 96 1.31 -10.84 -3.84
CA GLY A 96 1.03 -11.37 -2.50
C GLY A 96 -0.30 -10.81 -1.99
N LYS A 97 -0.69 -11.17 -0.78
CA LYS A 97 -1.95 -10.77 -0.14
C LYS A 97 -1.74 -10.03 1.17
N THR A 98 -0.67 -10.31 1.89
CA THR A 98 -0.50 -9.79 3.25
C THR A 98 0.60 -8.74 3.30
N LEU A 99 0.63 -7.98 4.40
CA LEU A 99 1.65 -6.98 4.66
C LEU A 99 3.01 -7.64 4.92
N LEU A 100 3.03 -8.78 5.60
CA LEU A 100 4.24 -9.58 5.77
C LEU A 100 4.84 -9.98 4.42
N GLU A 101 4.03 -10.54 3.52
CA GLU A 101 4.49 -10.91 2.18
C GLU A 101 5.00 -9.69 1.39
N ALA A 102 4.41 -8.50 1.58
CA ALA A 102 4.86 -7.28 0.93
C ALA A 102 6.25 -6.84 1.45
N ILE A 103 6.52 -7.01 2.75
CA ILE A 103 7.81 -6.73 3.39
C ILE A 103 8.86 -7.75 2.92
N ASP A 104 8.51 -9.04 2.88
CA ASP A 104 9.40 -10.10 2.40
C ASP A 104 9.75 -9.93 0.91
N ALA A 105 8.88 -9.27 0.13
CA ALA A 105 9.11 -8.94 -1.27
C ALA A 105 9.93 -7.65 -1.49
N ILE A 106 10.51 -7.05 -0.45
CA ILE A 106 11.45 -5.93 -0.58
C ILE A 106 12.75 -6.45 -1.20
N ASP A 107 13.24 -5.74 -2.23
CA ASP A 107 14.49 -6.08 -2.88
C ASP A 107 15.66 -5.73 -1.94
N PRO A 108 16.69 -6.58 -1.81
CA PRO A 108 17.91 -6.23 -1.08
C PRO A 108 18.57 -4.96 -1.68
N PRO A 109 19.26 -4.14 -0.85
CA PRO A 109 19.90 -2.90 -1.28
C PRO A 109 21.06 -3.11 -2.28
#